data_AF-A0A7X3YUJ5-F1
#
_entry.id   AF-A0A7X3YUJ5-F1
#
_cell.length_a   1.000
_cell.length_b   1.000
_cell.length_c   1.000
_cell.angle_alpha   90.00
_cell.angle_beta   90.00
_cell.angle_gamma   90.00
#
_symmetry.space_group_name_H-M   'P 1'
#
loop_
_entity.id
_entity.type
_entity.pdbx_description
1 polymer ?
#
loop_
_entity_poly.entity_id
_entity_poly.type
_entity_poly.pdbx_seq_one_letter_code
_entity_poly.pdbx_strand_id
1 'polypeptide(L)'
;MPPSPETFAINPDCQISVEYIGLGRHKVVMVDGFYRYPDRVLKQALELPYTDRFEIVGNFPGVRASVNVETGAIVDAIGEFWGMKLYPFFDPQPVVFQGITNHQYRLNVGQRQPHIDQDITAMVYLNPAESCMGGTGLYHHVPTGLERVPIVPDKEIRELADRLELSDEFLSSAEGYENFQNSMIFNPLFANRDNAYINDGNAYWELLFLIRMKPNRLIIFDGRCFHSQHITTDQYTQAFRVNQVLYLSQKPRP
;
A
#
# COMPACT_ATOMS: atom_id res chain seq x y z
N MET A 1 -4.67 21.30 18.45
CA MET A 1 -3.80 20.84 19.57
C MET A 1 -3.16 19.53 19.14
N PRO A 2 -1.93 19.21 19.53
CA PRO A 2 -1.35 17.91 19.23
C PRO A 2 -2.22 16.81 19.85
N PRO A 3 -2.48 15.69 19.15
CA PRO A 3 -3.25 14.58 19.71
C PRO A 3 -2.56 14.03 20.96
N SER A 4 -3.36 13.61 21.95
CA SER A 4 -2.84 12.87 23.10
C SER A 4 -2.19 11.57 22.62
N PRO A 5 -1.05 11.11 23.19
CA PRO A 5 -0.44 9.83 22.86
C PRO A 5 -1.41 8.64 22.94
N GLU A 6 -2.38 8.70 23.87
CA GLU A 6 -3.48 7.73 24.01
C GLU A 6 -4.34 7.57 22.74
N THR A 7 -4.35 8.57 21.84
CA THR A 7 -5.14 8.54 20.60
C THR A 7 -4.78 7.34 19.74
N PHE A 8 -3.50 6.98 19.70
CA PHE A 8 -2.96 5.90 18.87
C PHE A 8 -2.67 4.63 19.69
N ALA A 9 -3.26 4.49 20.88
CA ALA A 9 -3.09 3.31 21.70
C ALA A 9 -3.53 2.03 20.96
N ILE A 10 -2.70 0.99 21.00
CA ILE A 10 -2.99 -0.32 20.40
C ILE A 10 -3.99 -1.07 21.28
N ASN A 11 -4.94 -1.75 20.65
CA ASN A 11 -5.91 -2.58 21.34
C ASN A 11 -5.27 -3.93 21.72
N PRO A 12 -5.19 -4.29 23.01
CA PRO A 12 -4.65 -5.59 23.44
C PRO A 12 -5.50 -6.78 22.97
N ASP A 13 -6.79 -6.56 22.69
CA ASP A 13 -7.74 -7.59 22.28
C ASP A 13 -7.92 -7.68 20.76
N CYS A 14 -6.97 -7.13 19.98
CA CYS A 14 -7.02 -7.20 18.52
C CYS A 14 -6.93 -8.64 17.99
N GLN A 15 -7.57 -8.91 16.87
CA GLN A 15 -7.63 -10.25 16.28
C GLN A 15 -6.71 -10.36 15.07
N ILE A 16 -5.74 -11.26 15.15
CA ILE A 16 -4.72 -11.42 14.12
C ILE A 16 -5.08 -12.62 13.23
N SER A 17 -4.98 -12.41 11.92
CA SER A 17 -5.06 -13.48 10.91
C SER A 17 -3.91 -13.31 9.92
N VAL A 18 -3.42 -14.44 9.39
CA VAL A 18 -2.30 -14.46 8.44
C VAL A 18 -2.71 -15.28 7.24
N GLU A 19 -2.55 -14.70 6.07
CA GLU A 19 -2.76 -15.36 4.78
C GLU A 19 -1.44 -15.42 4.01
N TYR A 20 -1.31 -16.44 3.15
CA TYR A 20 -0.18 -16.61 2.25
C TYR A 20 -0.72 -16.65 0.83
N ILE A 21 -0.49 -15.58 0.07
CA ILE A 21 -1.16 -15.31 -1.20
C ILE A 21 -0.28 -15.70 -2.37
N GLY A 22 -0.90 -16.27 -3.41
CA GLY A 22 -0.25 -16.57 -4.67
C GLY A 22 0.77 -17.71 -4.60
N LEU A 23 1.46 -17.92 -5.72
CA LEU A 23 2.51 -18.93 -5.87
C LEU A 23 3.73 -18.60 -5.00
N GLY A 24 4.06 -17.32 -4.85
CA GLY A 24 5.16 -16.84 -4.01
C GLY A 24 4.89 -16.97 -2.51
N ARG A 25 3.67 -17.38 -2.11
CA ARG A 25 3.22 -17.45 -0.71
C ARG A 25 3.50 -16.14 0.02
N HIS A 26 3.11 -15.03 -0.59
CA HIS A 26 3.33 -13.70 -0.04
C HIS A 26 2.52 -13.52 1.26
N LYS A 27 3.22 -13.25 2.37
CA LYS A 27 2.60 -13.10 3.70
C LYS A 27 1.80 -11.80 3.76
N VAL A 28 0.54 -11.92 4.16
CA VAL A 28 -0.35 -10.81 4.51
C VAL A 28 -0.83 -11.00 5.93
N VAL A 29 -0.57 -10.04 6.80
CA VAL A 29 -1.10 -10.01 8.16
C VAL A 29 -2.28 -9.04 8.22
N MET A 30 -3.41 -9.49 8.74
CA MET A 30 -4.58 -8.66 8.98
C MET A 30 -4.86 -8.66 10.48
N VAL A 31 -4.99 -7.46 11.05
CA VAL A 31 -5.26 -7.25 12.47
C VAL A 31 -6.56 -6.46 12.59
N ASP A 32 -7.63 -7.15 12.97
CA ASP A 32 -8.96 -6.59 13.19
C ASP A 32 -9.03 -5.94 14.57
N GLY A 33 -9.54 -4.71 14.64
CA GLY A 33 -9.66 -3.96 15.89
C GLY A 33 -8.32 -3.42 16.39
N PHE A 34 -7.46 -2.94 15.49
CA PHE A 34 -6.07 -2.55 15.79
C PHE A 34 -5.94 -1.42 16.83
N TYR A 35 -6.57 -0.27 16.61
CA TYR A 35 -6.57 0.81 17.59
C TYR A 35 -7.60 0.59 18.69
N ARG A 36 -7.26 0.97 19.92
CA ARG A 36 -8.18 0.96 21.06
C ARG A 36 -9.30 2.00 20.91
N TYR A 37 -9.00 3.13 20.27
CA TYR A 37 -9.93 4.25 20.08
C TYR A 37 -10.01 4.70 18.61
N PRO A 38 -10.54 3.86 17.68
CA PRO A 38 -10.52 4.15 16.24
C PRO A 38 -11.24 5.46 15.89
N ASP A 39 -12.32 5.81 16.59
CA ASP A 39 -13.06 7.05 16.34
C ASP A 39 -12.23 8.29 16.66
N ARG A 40 -11.32 8.22 17.65
CA ARG A 40 -10.41 9.33 17.98
C ARG A 40 -9.36 9.51 16.90
N VAL A 41 -8.84 8.39 16.36
CA VAL A 41 -7.89 8.40 15.25
C VAL A 41 -8.55 8.97 13.99
N LEU A 42 -9.76 8.51 13.65
CA LEU A 42 -10.51 9.04 12.52
C LEU A 42 -10.81 10.53 12.69
N LYS A 43 -11.30 10.95 13.86
CA LYS A 43 -11.55 12.37 14.15
C LYS A 43 -10.28 13.20 13.96
N GLN A 44 -9.15 12.75 14.50
CA GLN A 44 -7.87 13.42 14.30
C GLN A 44 -7.49 13.49 12.82
N ALA A 45 -7.70 12.42 12.06
CA ALA A 45 -7.42 12.38 10.63
C ALA A 45 -8.25 13.40 9.85
N LEU A 46 -9.54 13.56 10.19
CA LEU A 46 -10.48 14.46 9.50
C LEU A 46 -10.26 15.95 9.82
N GLU A 47 -9.65 16.27 10.95
CA GLU A 47 -9.36 17.65 11.38
C GLU A 47 -8.05 18.21 10.82
N LEU A 48 -7.23 17.38 10.17
CA LEU A 48 -5.93 17.81 9.63
C LEU A 48 -6.05 18.53 8.28
N PRO A 49 -5.12 19.46 7.97
CA PRO A 49 -5.06 20.10 6.67
C PRO A 49 -4.51 19.14 5.61
N TYR A 50 -5.39 18.61 4.77
CA TYR A 50 -5.00 17.78 3.63
C TYR A 50 -4.42 18.61 2.48
N THR A 51 -3.50 18.00 1.74
CA THR A 51 -2.91 18.57 0.53
C THR A 51 -2.84 17.54 -0.60
N ASP A 52 -2.94 18.02 -1.83
CA ASP A 52 -2.74 17.32 -3.10
C ASP A 52 -1.40 17.69 -3.78
N ARG A 53 -0.54 18.46 -3.10
CA ARG A 53 0.77 18.88 -3.65
C ARG A 53 1.64 17.66 -3.94
N PHE A 54 2.15 17.58 -5.17
CA PHE A 54 2.88 16.43 -5.68
C PHE A 54 4.14 16.11 -4.84
N GLU A 55 4.82 17.12 -4.29
CA GLU A 55 6.02 16.95 -3.47
C GLU A 55 5.75 16.18 -2.17
N ILE A 56 4.49 16.13 -1.72
CA ILE A 56 4.04 15.48 -0.48
C ILE A 56 3.28 14.18 -0.80
N VAL A 57 2.43 14.23 -1.81
CA VAL A 57 1.53 13.13 -2.19
C VAL A 57 2.21 12.10 -3.09
N GLY A 58 3.16 12.53 -3.91
CA GLY A 58 3.73 11.72 -4.97
C GLY A 58 2.64 11.25 -5.94
N ASN A 59 2.70 9.97 -6.32
CA ASN A 59 1.75 9.39 -7.28
C ASN A 59 0.45 8.88 -6.64
N PHE A 60 0.21 9.13 -5.35
CA PHE A 60 -1.01 8.67 -4.67
C PHE A 60 -2.27 9.37 -5.25
N PRO A 61 -3.36 8.65 -5.60
CA PRO A 61 -4.54 9.20 -6.27
C PRO A 61 -5.50 9.92 -5.33
N GLY A 62 -4.98 10.78 -4.45
CA GLY A 62 -5.77 11.47 -3.44
C GLY A 62 -4.98 12.52 -2.70
N VAL A 63 -5.38 12.78 -1.46
CA VAL A 63 -4.76 13.78 -0.59
C VAL A 63 -4.06 13.14 0.59
N ARG A 64 -3.04 13.83 1.11
CA ARG A 64 -2.35 13.42 2.35
C ARG A 64 -2.40 14.51 3.40
N ALA A 65 -2.42 14.08 4.65
CA ALA A 65 -2.13 14.90 5.82
C ALA A 65 -1.19 14.12 6.73
N SER A 66 -0.37 14.83 7.52
CA SER A 66 0.51 14.19 8.48
C SER A 66 0.51 14.92 9.82
N VAL A 67 0.84 14.17 10.87
CA VAL A 67 1.03 14.69 12.21
C VAL A 67 2.26 14.03 12.84
N ASN A 68 3.09 14.84 13.49
CA ASN A 68 4.25 14.36 14.21
C ASN A 68 3.83 13.97 15.63
N VAL A 69 3.90 12.69 15.93
CA VAL A 69 3.63 12.08 17.23
C VAL A 69 4.66 10.98 17.49
N GLU A 70 4.75 10.52 18.73
CA GLU A 70 5.52 9.32 19.08
C GLU A 70 4.86 8.10 18.39
N THR A 71 5.62 7.36 17.59
CA THR A 71 5.14 6.23 16.79
C THR A 71 5.80 4.90 17.15
N GLY A 72 6.72 4.87 18.12
CA GLY A 72 7.46 3.69 18.55
C GLY A 72 6.53 2.53 18.91
N ALA A 73 5.50 2.77 19.72
CA ALA A 73 4.54 1.73 20.09
C ALA A 73 3.77 1.15 18.88
N ILE A 74 3.52 1.97 17.85
CA ILE A 74 2.86 1.53 16.61
C ILE A 74 3.84 0.66 15.79
N VAL A 75 5.08 1.13 15.63
CA VAL A 75 6.12 0.42 14.88
C VAL A 75 6.45 -0.93 15.53
N ASP A 76 6.59 -0.96 16.86
CA ASP A 76 6.87 -2.17 17.63
C ASP A 76 5.73 -3.19 17.48
N ALA A 77 4.47 -2.75 17.63
CA ALA A 77 3.31 -3.63 17.43
C ALA A 77 3.24 -4.19 16.00
N ILE A 78 3.47 -3.36 14.98
CA ILE A 78 3.51 -3.81 13.58
C ILE A 78 4.65 -4.85 13.39
N GLY A 79 5.81 -4.63 13.99
CA GLY A 79 6.93 -5.58 13.98
C GLY A 79 6.59 -6.91 14.64
N GLU A 80 5.95 -6.88 15.81
CA GLU A 80 5.47 -8.08 16.52
C GLU A 80 4.49 -8.89 15.66
N PHE A 81 3.49 -8.24 15.07
CA PHE A 81 2.52 -8.90 14.18
C PHE A 81 3.16 -9.42 12.90
N TRP A 82 4.12 -8.69 12.35
CA TRP A 82 4.90 -9.13 11.20
C TRP A 82 5.84 -10.29 11.54
N GLY A 83 6.23 -10.44 12.82
CA GLY A 83 7.09 -11.51 13.31
C GLY A 83 8.59 -11.19 13.27
N MET A 84 8.96 -9.91 13.12
CA MET A 84 10.35 -9.45 13.21
C MET A 84 10.41 -7.96 13.53
N LYS A 85 11.54 -7.51 14.09
CA LYS A 85 11.78 -6.08 14.30
C LYS A 85 11.77 -5.34 12.96
N LEU A 86 11.01 -4.24 12.93
CA LEU A 86 10.94 -3.33 11.79
C LEU A 86 11.49 -1.96 12.19
N TYR A 87 11.89 -1.19 11.19
CA TYR A 87 12.50 0.11 11.37
C TYR A 87 11.74 1.16 10.55
N PRO A 88 11.49 2.35 11.10
CA PRO A 88 10.88 3.42 10.34
C PRO A 88 11.82 3.90 9.22
N PHE A 89 11.25 4.56 8.21
CA PHE A 89 12.07 5.22 7.17
C PHE A 89 12.56 6.59 7.60
N PHE A 90 11.88 7.23 8.55
CA PHE A 90 12.21 8.55 9.07
C PHE A 90 12.32 8.49 10.60
N ASP A 91 13.17 9.34 11.18
CA ASP A 91 13.27 9.52 12.62
C ASP A 91 13.03 11.00 12.98
N PRO A 92 11.88 11.35 13.59
CA PRO A 92 10.74 10.47 13.90
C PRO A 92 9.90 10.12 12.67
N GLN A 93 9.23 8.96 12.70
CA GLN A 93 8.27 8.57 11.66
C GLN A 93 6.95 9.32 11.85
N PRO A 94 6.52 10.17 10.91
CA PRO A 94 5.22 10.83 11.02
C PRO A 94 4.08 9.83 10.84
N VAL A 95 2.95 10.10 11.50
CA VAL A 95 1.68 9.48 11.15
C VAL A 95 1.17 10.15 9.88
N VAL A 96 0.92 9.37 8.83
CA VAL A 96 0.42 9.85 7.55
C VAL A 96 -0.99 9.31 7.35
N PHE A 97 -1.94 10.21 7.14
CA PHE A 97 -3.30 9.89 6.72
C PHE A 97 -3.47 10.16 5.23
N GLN A 98 -4.26 9.31 4.60
CA GLN A 98 -4.59 9.39 3.19
C GLN A 98 -6.11 9.47 3.02
N GLY A 99 -6.56 10.36 2.15
CA GLY A 99 -7.96 10.51 1.75
C GLY A 99 -8.09 10.34 0.24
N ILE A 100 -9.00 9.47 -0.20
CA ILE A 100 -9.41 9.35 -1.62
C ILE A 100 -10.88 9.74 -1.73
N THR A 101 -11.21 10.55 -2.73
CA THR A 101 -12.59 10.79 -3.18
C THR A 101 -12.68 10.53 -4.68
N ASN A 102 -13.75 9.87 -5.11
CA ASN A 102 -14.10 9.72 -6.52
C ASN A 102 -15.04 10.83 -7.01
N HIS A 103 -15.12 11.96 -6.30
CA HIS A 103 -15.81 13.13 -6.83
C HIS A 103 -14.96 13.81 -7.91
N GLN A 104 -15.39 13.72 -9.18
CA GLN A 104 -14.70 14.35 -10.33
C GLN A 104 -13.21 13.97 -10.46
N TYR A 105 -12.84 12.77 -10.01
CA TYR A 105 -11.45 12.31 -9.99
C TYR A 105 -10.88 12.06 -11.38
N ARG A 106 -9.56 12.21 -11.51
CA ARG A 106 -8.80 11.84 -12.70
C ARG A 106 -7.56 11.08 -12.29
N LEU A 107 -7.50 9.82 -12.69
CA LEU A 107 -6.33 8.97 -12.48
C LEU A 107 -5.36 9.18 -13.63
N ASN A 108 -4.06 9.29 -13.32
CA ASN A 108 -3.02 9.12 -14.32
C ASN A 108 -2.83 7.63 -14.66
N VAL A 109 -2.01 7.33 -15.66
CA VAL A 109 -1.78 5.95 -16.14
C VAL A 109 -1.24 5.04 -15.04
N GLY A 110 -0.29 5.51 -14.22
CA GLY A 110 0.30 4.73 -13.14
C GLY A 110 -0.71 4.37 -12.03
N GLN A 111 -1.71 5.22 -11.81
CA GLN A 111 -2.79 5.00 -10.83
C GLN A 111 -3.87 4.02 -11.32
N ARG A 112 -3.84 3.63 -12.60
CA ARG A 112 -4.79 2.72 -13.24
C ARG A 112 -4.26 1.29 -13.38
N GLN A 113 -3.12 1.01 -12.77
CA GLN A 113 -2.51 -0.32 -12.68
C GLN A 113 -2.01 -0.58 -11.25
N PRO A 114 -1.68 -1.83 -10.91
CA PRO A 114 -0.94 -2.11 -9.68
C PRO A 114 0.39 -1.38 -9.62
N HIS A 115 0.81 -1.06 -8.40
CA HIS A 115 2.10 -0.46 -8.09
C HIS A 115 2.80 -1.31 -7.04
N ILE A 116 4.02 -0.88 -6.69
CA ILE A 116 4.78 -1.36 -5.55
C ILE A 116 5.15 -0.18 -4.65
N ASP A 117 5.35 -0.51 -3.39
CA ASP A 117 5.94 0.33 -2.36
C ASP A 117 7.33 -0.21 -2.00
N GLN A 118 7.99 0.45 -1.05
CA GLN A 118 9.25 -0.03 -0.50
C GLN A 118 9.02 -0.97 0.70
N ASP A 119 9.70 -2.12 0.66
CA ASP A 119 9.82 -3.11 1.74
C ASP A 119 8.50 -3.48 2.43
N ILE A 120 8.15 -2.97 3.63
CA ILE A 120 6.90 -3.33 4.32
C ILE A 120 5.91 -2.15 4.29
N THR A 121 4.71 -2.42 3.80
CA THR A 121 3.56 -1.50 3.87
C THR A 121 2.61 -1.94 4.98
N ALA A 122 2.30 -1.01 5.88
CA ALA A 122 1.29 -1.16 6.92
C ALA A 122 0.20 -0.09 6.75
N MET A 123 -1.07 -0.49 6.66
CA MET A 123 -2.19 0.44 6.45
C MET A 123 -3.38 0.11 7.34
N VAL A 124 -3.94 1.11 8.01
CA VAL A 124 -5.15 0.99 8.83
C VAL A 124 -6.32 1.63 8.11
N TYR A 125 -7.38 0.87 7.89
CA TYR A 125 -8.66 1.40 7.42
C TYR A 125 -9.41 2.10 8.54
N LEU A 126 -9.77 3.37 8.33
CA LEU A 126 -10.34 4.22 9.39
C LEU A 126 -11.82 4.55 9.19
N ASN A 127 -12.40 4.27 8.03
CA ASN A 127 -13.83 4.53 7.80
C ASN A 127 -14.71 3.76 8.79
N PRO A 128 -15.87 4.33 9.18
CA PRO A 128 -16.94 3.60 9.88
C PRO A 128 -17.42 2.39 9.07
N ALA A 129 -18.05 1.43 9.76
CA ALA A 129 -18.46 0.16 9.18
C ALA A 129 -19.38 0.34 7.95
N GLU A 130 -20.35 1.24 8.06
CA GLU A 130 -21.32 1.60 7.04
C GLU A 130 -20.70 2.28 5.80
N SER A 131 -19.48 2.79 5.92
CA SER A 131 -18.74 3.46 4.85
C SER A 131 -17.57 2.63 4.33
N CYS A 132 -17.33 1.43 4.86
CA CYS A 132 -16.27 0.54 4.41
C CYS A 132 -16.69 -0.18 3.12
N MET A 133 -16.07 0.20 2.01
CA MET A 133 -16.27 -0.42 0.70
C MET A 133 -14.93 -0.70 0.01
N GLY A 134 -14.87 -1.76 -0.80
CA GLY A 134 -13.66 -2.11 -1.54
C GLY A 134 -12.56 -2.67 -0.64
N GLY A 135 -11.31 -2.24 -0.85
CA GLY A 135 -10.15 -2.74 -0.10
C GLY A 135 -8.82 -2.44 -0.77
N THR A 136 -7.90 -3.38 -0.64
CA THR A 136 -6.60 -3.42 -1.34
C THR A 136 -6.52 -4.74 -2.09
N GLY A 137 -6.37 -4.67 -3.41
CA GLY A 137 -6.13 -5.83 -4.24
C GLY A 137 -4.65 -6.17 -4.30
N LEU A 138 -4.34 -7.46 -4.32
CA LEU A 138 -3.02 -8.02 -4.64
C LEU A 138 -3.11 -8.72 -5.99
N TYR A 139 -2.10 -8.53 -6.84
CA TYR A 139 -2.18 -8.90 -8.26
C TYR A 139 -1.03 -9.78 -8.71
N HIS A 140 -1.33 -10.57 -9.73
CA HIS A 140 -0.37 -11.29 -10.55
C HIS A 140 -0.21 -10.57 -11.88
N HIS A 141 1.04 -10.35 -12.31
CA HIS A 141 1.37 -9.80 -13.60
C HIS A 141 1.48 -10.92 -14.63
N VAL A 142 0.43 -11.09 -15.45
CA VAL A 142 0.26 -12.21 -16.38
C VAL A 142 1.43 -12.33 -17.37
N PRO A 143 1.95 -11.25 -18.02
CA PRO A 143 3.02 -11.37 -18.99
C PRO A 143 4.34 -11.92 -18.44
N THR A 144 4.71 -11.55 -17.20
CA THR A 144 5.99 -11.96 -16.61
C THR A 144 5.86 -13.19 -15.71
N GLY A 145 4.66 -13.45 -15.21
CA GLY A 145 4.37 -14.47 -14.20
C GLY A 145 4.69 -14.02 -12.76
N LEU A 146 5.04 -12.74 -12.57
CA LEU A 146 5.46 -12.22 -11.26
C LEU A 146 4.25 -11.81 -10.41
N GLU A 147 4.35 -11.98 -9.09
CA GLU A 147 3.39 -11.47 -8.10
C GLU A 147 4.00 -10.31 -7.27
N ARG A 148 5.31 -10.11 -7.42
CA ARG A 148 6.16 -9.15 -6.73
C ARG A 148 7.30 -8.76 -7.66
N VAL A 149 7.84 -7.55 -7.50
CA VAL A 149 9.13 -7.17 -8.09
C VAL A 149 10.05 -6.54 -7.03
N PRO A 150 11.28 -7.04 -6.84
CA PRO A 150 12.21 -6.49 -5.85
C PRO A 150 12.71 -5.10 -6.26
N ILE A 151 13.16 -4.30 -5.27
CA ILE A 151 13.73 -2.96 -5.52
C ILE A 151 15.08 -3.03 -6.24
N VAL A 152 15.80 -4.14 -6.10
CA VAL A 152 17.02 -4.46 -6.84
C VAL A 152 16.89 -5.84 -7.46
N PRO A 153 17.49 -6.13 -8.64
CA PRO A 153 17.38 -7.43 -9.27
C PRO A 153 17.86 -8.56 -8.35
N ASP A 154 16.97 -9.48 -8.03
CA ASP A 154 17.31 -10.74 -7.34
C ASP A 154 17.40 -11.90 -8.34
N LYS A 155 17.51 -13.11 -7.83
CA LYS A 155 17.63 -14.32 -8.65
C LYS A 155 16.42 -14.53 -9.57
N GLU A 156 15.20 -14.26 -9.09
CA GLU A 156 13.97 -14.45 -9.85
C GLU A 156 13.92 -13.50 -11.05
N ILE A 157 14.32 -12.24 -10.86
CA ILE A 157 14.41 -11.26 -11.95
C ILE A 157 15.47 -11.65 -12.98
N ARG A 158 16.61 -12.20 -12.56
CA ARG A 158 17.65 -12.69 -13.48
C ARG A 158 17.14 -13.87 -14.31
N GLU A 159 16.50 -14.84 -13.68
CA GLU A 159 15.91 -15.99 -14.37
C GLU A 159 14.79 -15.58 -15.35
N LEU A 160 13.99 -14.57 -15.00
CA LEU A 160 13.02 -13.96 -15.91
C LEU A 160 13.70 -13.29 -17.10
N ALA A 161 14.77 -12.51 -16.86
CA ALA A 161 15.51 -11.85 -17.93
C ALA A 161 16.16 -12.87 -18.89
N ASP A 162 16.76 -13.93 -18.37
CA ASP A 162 17.33 -15.03 -19.17
C ASP A 162 16.27 -15.71 -20.03
N ARG A 163 15.11 -16.04 -19.43
CA ARG A 163 13.97 -16.67 -20.13
C ARG A 163 13.38 -15.79 -21.23
N LEU A 164 13.47 -14.47 -21.07
CA LEU A 164 12.99 -13.49 -22.05
C LEU A 164 14.12 -13.00 -22.98
N GLU A 165 15.32 -13.56 -22.87
CA GLU A 165 16.51 -13.19 -23.66
C GLU A 165 16.80 -11.67 -23.60
N LEU A 166 16.63 -11.06 -22.43
CA LEU A 166 16.87 -9.62 -22.23
C LEU A 166 18.37 -9.30 -22.11
N SER A 167 18.76 -8.10 -22.55
CA SER A 167 20.12 -7.58 -22.37
C SER A 167 20.46 -7.42 -20.89
N ASP A 168 21.70 -7.79 -20.52
CA ASP A 168 22.27 -7.57 -19.17
C ASP A 168 22.26 -6.09 -18.75
N GLU A 169 22.19 -5.16 -19.71
CA GLU A 169 22.07 -3.72 -19.44
C GLU A 169 20.86 -3.37 -18.56
N PHE A 170 19.76 -4.14 -18.69
CA PHE A 170 18.59 -3.97 -17.84
C PHE A 170 18.86 -4.25 -16.36
N LEU A 171 19.87 -5.07 -16.03
CA LEU A 171 20.10 -5.54 -14.66
C LEU A 171 21.43 -5.07 -14.07
N SER A 172 22.24 -4.35 -14.84
CA SER A 172 23.59 -3.91 -14.45
C SER A 172 23.64 -2.56 -13.75
N SER A 173 22.57 -1.75 -13.85
CA SER A 173 22.48 -0.42 -13.23
C SER A 173 21.08 -0.14 -12.69
N ALA A 174 20.96 0.87 -11.82
CA ALA A 174 19.67 1.30 -11.29
C ALA A 174 18.75 1.85 -12.40
N GLU A 175 19.30 2.64 -13.32
CA GLU A 175 18.58 3.16 -14.49
C GLU A 175 18.15 2.05 -15.44
N GLY A 176 19.03 1.08 -15.71
CA GLY A 176 18.70 -0.11 -16.48
C GLY A 176 17.53 -0.86 -15.85
N TYR A 177 17.53 -1.02 -14.52
CA TYR A 177 16.48 -1.76 -13.84
C TYR A 177 15.15 -1.01 -13.77
N GLU A 178 15.19 0.31 -13.63
CA GLU A 178 14.02 1.16 -13.81
C GLU A 178 13.43 1.00 -15.22
N ASN A 179 14.27 0.99 -16.26
CA ASN A 179 13.84 0.76 -17.64
C ASN A 179 13.21 -0.62 -17.83
N PHE A 180 13.75 -1.66 -17.17
CA PHE A 180 13.15 -2.99 -17.15
C PHE A 180 11.75 -2.95 -16.53
N GLN A 181 11.61 -2.35 -15.34
CA GLN A 181 10.32 -2.27 -14.66
C GLN A 181 9.29 -1.51 -15.50
N ASN A 182 9.66 -0.36 -16.05
CA ASN A 182 8.76 0.47 -16.85
C ASN A 182 8.36 -0.18 -18.17
N SER A 183 9.27 -0.94 -18.80
CA SER A 183 9.01 -1.56 -20.11
C SER A 183 8.25 -2.88 -19.98
N MET A 184 8.59 -3.69 -18.97
CA MET A 184 8.16 -5.08 -18.85
C MET A 184 7.04 -5.30 -17.84
N ILE A 185 6.86 -4.39 -16.88
CA ILE A 185 5.92 -4.60 -15.76
C ILE A 185 4.92 -3.45 -15.69
N PHE A 186 5.38 -2.21 -15.53
CA PHE A 186 4.51 -1.03 -15.39
C PHE A 186 4.25 -0.33 -16.73
N ASN A 187 4.23 -1.10 -17.81
CA ASN A 187 4.03 -0.58 -19.16
C ASN A 187 2.68 0.16 -19.23
N PRO A 188 2.62 1.41 -19.73
CA PRO A 188 1.37 2.16 -19.88
C PRO A 188 0.24 1.42 -20.60
N LEU A 189 0.59 0.48 -21.49
CA LEU A 189 -0.38 -0.35 -22.22
C LEU A 189 -1.10 -1.38 -21.32
N PHE A 190 -0.54 -1.68 -20.15
CA PHE A 190 -1.10 -2.63 -19.18
C PHE A 190 -2.06 -2.00 -18.19
N ALA A 191 -2.11 -0.67 -18.13
CA ALA A 191 -3.05 0.06 -17.30
C ALA A 191 -4.51 -0.08 -17.77
N ASN A 192 -5.44 0.15 -16.86
CA ASN A 192 -6.85 0.30 -17.21
C ASN A 192 -7.01 1.46 -18.21
N ARG A 193 -7.72 1.18 -19.32
CA ARG A 193 -7.94 2.15 -20.39
C ARG A 193 -8.88 3.26 -19.94
N ASP A 194 -9.87 2.90 -19.14
CA ASP A 194 -10.83 3.84 -18.59
C ASP A 194 -10.24 4.62 -17.40
N ASN A 195 -10.87 5.73 -17.04
CA ASN A 195 -10.50 6.48 -15.83
C ASN A 195 -11.00 5.73 -14.58
N ALA A 196 -10.44 4.57 -14.29
CA ALA A 196 -10.84 3.72 -13.17
C ALA A 196 -9.65 2.92 -12.63
N TYR A 197 -9.74 2.55 -11.35
CA TYR A 197 -8.80 1.62 -10.74
C TYR A 197 -8.87 0.25 -11.45
N ILE A 198 -7.82 -0.54 -11.32
CA ILE A 198 -7.70 -1.83 -12.00
C ILE A 198 -8.67 -2.90 -11.43
N ASN A 199 -9.05 -2.79 -10.15
CA ASN A 199 -10.04 -3.63 -9.45
C ASN A 199 -9.91 -5.14 -9.70
N ASP A 200 -10.78 -5.74 -10.50
CA ASP A 200 -10.78 -7.19 -10.77
C ASP A 200 -9.67 -7.63 -11.73
N GLY A 201 -8.92 -6.69 -12.30
CA GLY A 201 -7.84 -6.96 -13.24
C GLY A 201 -8.17 -6.62 -14.70
N ASN A 202 -7.30 -7.05 -15.60
CA ASN A 202 -7.46 -6.99 -17.05
C ASN A 202 -6.64 -8.11 -17.71
N ALA A 203 -6.36 -8.01 -19.02
CA ALA A 203 -5.57 -9.02 -19.74
C ALA A 203 -4.11 -9.16 -19.27
N TYR A 204 -3.60 -8.21 -18.48
CA TYR A 204 -2.21 -8.15 -18.02
C TYR A 204 -2.09 -8.31 -16.50
N TRP A 205 -3.15 -8.02 -15.77
CA TRP A 205 -3.20 -8.05 -14.31
C TRP A 205 -4.35 -8.95 -13.85
N GLU A 206 -4.04 -9.98 -13.08
CA GLU A 206 -5.04 -10.85 -12.46
C GLU A 206 -5.13 -10.52 -10.97
N LEU A 207 -6.34 -10.31 -10.44
CA LEU A 207 -6.56 -10.13 -9.01
C LEU A 207 -6.41 -11.49 -8.29
N LEU A 208 -5.35 -11.64 -7.50
CA LEU A 208 -5.11 -12.84 -6.68
C LEU A 208 -5.94 -12.85 -5.40
N PHE A 209 -5.99 -11.70 -4.73
CA PHE A 209 -6.63 -11.59 -3.43
C PHE A 209 -7.11 -10.17 -3.16
N LEU A 210 -8.35 -10.05 -2.71
CA LEU A 210 -8.89 -8.79 -2.22
C LEU A 210 -8.87 -8.77 -0.70
N ILE A 211 -7.97 -7.96 -0.13
CA ILE A 211 -8.01 -7.64 1.29
C ILE A 211 -9.15 -6.66 1.52
N ARG A 212 -10.34 -7.22 1.80
CA ARG A 212 -11.55 -6.44 2.03
C ARG A 212 -11.36 -5.45 3.16
N MET A 213 -11.78 -4.22 2.90
CA MET A 213 -11.82 -3.17 3.89
C MET A 213 -12.74 -3.55 5.05
N LYS A 214 -12.28 -3.29 6.27
CA LYS A 214 -13.08 -3.37 7.50
C LYS A 214 -12.70 -2.19 8.39
N PRO A 215 -13.61 -1.68 9.22
CA PRO A 215 -13.28 -0.60 10.15
C PRO A 215 -12.18 -1.06 11.11
N ASN A 216 -11.21 -0.18 11.37
CA ASN A 216 -10.11 -0.43 12.31
C ASN A 216 -9.30 -1.71 12.02
N ARG A 217 -9.22 -2.10 10.75
CA ARG A 217 -8.35 -3.20 10.30
C ARG A 217 -7.01 -2.64 9.86
N LEU A 218 -5.95 -3.11 10.50
CA LEU A 218 -4.60 -2.97 10.00
C LEU A 218 -4.30 -4.11 9.02
N ILE A 219 -3.66 -3.79 7.91
CA ILE A 219 -3.08 -4.75 6.97
C ILE A 219 -1.57 -4.51 6.90
N ILE A 220 -0.78 -5.59 6.89
CA ILE A 220 0.68 -5.55 6.77
C ILE A 220 1.08 -6.54 5.69
N PHE A 221 1.87 -6.10 4.72
CA PHE A 221 2.35 -6.96 3.63
C PHE A 221 3.69 -6.43 3.07
N ASP A 222 4.37 -7.28 2.28
CA ASP A 222 5.53 -6.84 1.50
C ASP A 222 5.05 -5.88 0.40
N GLY A 223 5.39 -4.60 0.52
CA GLY A 223 5.01 -3.53 -0.40
C GLY A 223 5.49 -3.77 -1.83
N ARG A 224 6.47 -4.66 -2.04
CA ARG A 224 6.95 -5.05 -3.37
C ARG A 224 5.99 -5.99 -4.12
N CYS A 225 4.99 -6.54 -3.43
CA CYS A 225 3.91 -7.27 -4.10
C CYS A 225 3.09 -6.28 -4.94
N PHE A 226 2.62 -6.70 -6.11
CA PHE A 226 1.78 -5.83 -6.93
C PHE A 226 0.45 -5.58 -6.24
N HIS A 227 0.13 -4.32 -5.99
CA HIS A 227 -1.09 -3.96 -5.27
C HIS A 227 -1.71 -2.67 -5.79
N SER A 228 -3.01 -2.50 -5.53
CA SER A 228 -3.75 -1.31 -5.93
C SER A 228 -4.95 -1.11 -5.01
N GLN A 229 -5.42 0.13 -4.91
CA GLN A 229 -6.69 0.38 -4.25
C GLN A 229 -7.81 -0.28 -5.05
N HIS A 230 -8.66 -1.05 -4.38
CA HIS A 230 -9.85 -1.62 -4.99
C HIS A 230 -11.03 -0.70 -4.69
N ILE A 231 -11.35 0.18 -5.64
CA ILE A 231 -12.39 1.21 -5.53
C ILE A 231 -13.15 1.29 -6.86
N THR A 232 -14.46 1.06 -6.83
CA THR A 232 -15.31 1.22 -8.02
C THR A 232 -15.74 2.69 -8.20
N THR A 233 -16.18 3.04 -9.41
CA THR A 233 -16.45 4.44 -9.78
C THR A 233 -17.57 5.10 -8.99
N ASP A 234 -18.49 4.31 -8.44
CA ASP A 234 -19.63 4.73 -7.62
C ASP A 234 -19.29 4.86 -6.12
N GLN A 235 -18.15 4.32 -5.68
CA GLN A 235 -17.71 4.39 -4.28
C GLN A 235 -16.99 5.71 -3.97
N TYR A 236 -17.17 6.21 -2.74
CA TYR A 236 -16.47 7.40 -2.22
C TYR A 236 -16.67 8.68 -3.05
N THR A 237 -17.85 8.86 -3.65
CA THR A 237 -18.19 10.05 -4.44
C THR A 237 -18.60 11.26 -3.61
N GLN A 238 -18.86 11.06 -2.31
CA GLN A 238 -19.34 12.10 -1.37
C GLN A 238 -18.55 12.14 -0.06
N ALA A 239 -17.71 11.14 0.21
CA ALA A 239 -16.93 11.03 1.44
C ALA A 239 -15.57 10.42 1.14
N PHE A 240 -14.58 10.67 1.99
CA PHE A 240 -13.26 10.08 1.84
C PHE A 240 -13.28 8.58 2.15
N ARG A 241 -12.55 7.81 1.35
CA ARG A 241 -11.86 6.61 1.83
C ARG A 241 -10.64 7.06 2.61
N VAL A 242 -10.68 6.90 3.92
CA VAL A 242 -9.65 7.34 4.86
C VAL A 242 -8.86 6.15 5.37
N ASN A 243 -7.53 6.27 5.29
CA ASN A 243 -6.63 5.32 5.92
C ASN A 243 -5.45 6.05 6.59
N GLN A 244 -4.79 5.35 7.50
CA GLN A 244 -3.44 5.67 7.96
C GLN A 244 -2.46 4.72 7.30
N VAL A 245 -1.31 5.22 6.83
CA VAL A 245 -0.25 4.41 6.24
C VAL A 245 1.08 4.60 6.96
N LEU A 246 1.86 3.52 7.07
CA LEU A 246 3.24 3.51 7.51
C LEU A 246 4.06 2.63 6.55
N TYR A 247 5.25 3.11 6.20
CA TYR A 247 6.24 2.35 5.44
C TYR A 247 7.41 2.03 6.35
N LEU A 248 7.76 0.75 6.41
CA LEU A 248 8.75 0.21 7.35
C LEU A 248 9.77 -0.65 6.62
N SER A 249 10.95 -0.77 7.22
CA SER A 249 12.09 -1.50 6.69
C SER A 249 12.39 -2.71 7.56
N GLN A 250 12.75 -3.83 6.94
CA GLN A 250 13.27 -5.02 7.61
C GLN A 250 14.72 -4.81 8.11
N LYS A 251 15.40 -3.78 7.60
CA LYS A 251 16.76 -3.41 7.99
C LYS A 251 16.81 -1.95 8.44
N PRO A 252 17.67 -1.57 9.40
CA PRO A 252 17.91 -0.16 9.68
C PRO A 252 18.31 0.58 8.39
N ARG A 253 17.71 1.74 8.14
CA ARG A 253 18.20 2.64 7.10
C ARG A 253 19.35 3.48 7.66
N PRO A 254 20.40 3.74 6.87
CA PRO A 254 21.48 4.63 7.27
C PRO A 254 21.01 6.08 7.43
#